data_AF-A0A7W1DA23-F1
#
_entry.id   AF-A0A7W1DA23-F1
#
_cell.length_a   1.000
_cell.length_b   1.000
_cell.length_c   1.000
_cell.angle_alpha   90.00
_cell.angle_beta   90.00
_cell.angle_gamma   90.00
#
_symmetry.space_group_name_H-M   'P 1'
#
loop_
_entity.id
_entity.type
_entity.pdbx_description
1 polymer ?
#
loop_
_entity_poly.entity_id
_entity_poly.type
_entity_poly.pdbx_seq_one_letter_code
_entity_poly.pdbx_strand_id
1 'polypeptide(L)'
;MNFQTITTERACPQNEIAAYIDGELSSREELDLEMHFAVCQNCKAKLNEQKKLLCALDFALENEREVELPENFTKVVVATAESKVSGLRRPQERFKSFFVCAALLLLGVLGLGGDARTVLQTFWKAGDQFLAVGGFLFHLIYDFAIGTAIILRSLSHQIVFNSAVLFVFFSGFFLFALFTFSRLIVRNNRA
;
A
#
# COMPACT_ATOMS: atom_id res chain seq x y z
N MET A 1 -20.22 49.38 14.41
CA MET A 1 -18.93 50.07 14.18
C MET A 1 -17.83 49.04 14.31
N ASN A 2 -17.26 48.62 13.18
CA ASN A 2 -15.95 47.97 13.12
C ASN A 2 -15.23 48.60 11.93
N PHE A 3 -14.39 49.58 12.25
CA PHE A 3 -13.45 50.17 11.31
C PHE A 3 -12.31 49.19 11.14
N GLN A 4 -12.31 48.43 10.03
CA GLN A 4 -11.10 47.78 9.55
C GLN A 4 -10.45 48.69 8.49
N THR A 5 -9.47 49.43 8.98
CA THR A 5 -8.16 49.63 8.34
C THR A 5 -8.14 49.96 6.84
N ILE A 6 -8.15 51.27 6.57
CA ILE A 6 -7.56 51.86 5.36
C ILE A 6 -6.04 51.75 5.52
N THR A 7 -5.46 50.65 5.02
CA THR A 7 -4.02 50.50 4.84
C THR A 7 -3.74 50.49 3.33
N THR A 8 -3.00 51.53 2.89
CA THR A 8 -1.88 51.49 1.94
C THR A 8 -1.88 50.36 0.90
N GLU A 9 -1.83 50.72 -0.40
CA GLU A 9 -1.39 49.80 -1.46
C GLU A 9 -2.25 48.52 -1.50
N ARG A 10 -3.49 48.63 -2.02
CA ARG A 10 -4.43 47.49 -2.15
C ARG A 10 -3.70 46.30 -2.78
N ALA A 11 -3.30 45.35 -1.94
CA ALA A 11 -2.68 44.11 -2.38
C ALA A 11 -3.62 43.49 -3.41
N CYS A 12 -3.09 43.21 -4.61
CA CYS A 12 -3.87 42.62 -5.69
C CYS A 12 -4.46 41.28 -5.20
N PRO A 13 -5.79 41.14 -5.12
CA PRO A 13 -6.42 39.93 -4.57
C PRO A 13 -6.37 38.81 -5.61
N GLN A 14 -5.23 38.12 -5.70
CA GLN A 14 -4.99 37.13 -6.77
C GLN A 14 -5.96 35.95 -6.75
N ASN A 15 -6.36 35.51 -5.55
CA ASN A 15 -7.28 34.37 -5.39
C ASN A 15 -8.72 34.74 -5.80
N GLU A 16 -9.12 36.00 -5.65
CA GLU A 16 -10.48 36.45 -5.99
C GLU A 16 -10.70 36.57 -7.50
N ILE A 17 -9.63 36.72 -8.30
CA ILE A 17 -9.72 36.75 -9.77
C ILE A 17 -10.17 35.40 -10.33
N ALA A 18 -9.67 34.28 -9.76
CA ALA A 18 -10.11 32.95 -10.17
C ALA A 18 -11.57 32.70 -9.76
N ALA A 19 -11.92 33.00 -8.51
CA ALA A 19 -13.30 32.88 -8.01
C ALA A 19 -14.31 33.73 -8.81
N TYR A 20 -13.89 34.91 -9.30
CA TYR A 20 -14.70 35.74 -10.20
C TYR A 20 -14.97 35.06 -11.55
N ILE A 21 -13.96 34.40 -12.13
CA ILE A 21 -14.10 33.68 -13.40
C ILE A 21 -14.99 32.44 -13.24
N ASP A 22 -14.86 31.74 -12.12
CA ASP A 22 -15.64 30.54 -11.80
C ASP A 22 -17.07 30.88 -11.33
N GLY A 23 -17.39 32.16 -11.08
CA GLY A 23 -18.70 32.61 -10.63
C GLY A 23 -19.01 32.30 -9.17
N GLU A 24 -17.99 32.09 -8.34
CA GLU A 24 -18.12 31.70 -6.93
C GLU A 24 -18.23 32.90 -5.96
N LEU A 25 -18.10 34.14 -6.48
CA LEU A 25 -18.21 35.36 -5.67
C LEU A 25 -19.66 35.78 -5.41
N SER A 26 -19.90 36.40 -4.26
CA SER A 26 -21.19 37.06 -4.01
C SER A 26 -21.30 38.36 -4.84
N SER A 27 -22.53 38.80 -5.12
CA SER A 27 -22.78 40.00 -5.95
C SER A 27 -22.13 41.29 -5.43
N ARG A 28 -21.83 41.35 -4.12
CA ARG A 28 -21.14 42.49 -3.51
C ARG A 28 -19.62 42.44 -3.76
N GLU A 29 -19.03 41.26 -3.63
CA GLU A 29 -17.60 41.03 -3.87
C GLU A 29 -17.26 41.18 -5.36
N GLU A 30 -18.18 40.73 -6.23
CA GLU A 30 -18.09 40.92 -7.67
C GLU A 30 -17.99 42.42 -8.03
N LEU A 31 -18.89 43.25 -7.50
CA LEU A 31 -18.90 44.70 -7.73
C LEU A 31 -17.62 45.39 -7.22
N ASP A 32 -17.15 44.99 -6.03
CA ASP A 32 -15.92 45.52 -5.43
C ASP A 32 -14.69 45.16 -6.28
N LEU A 33 -14.65 43.95 -6.85
CA LEU A 33 -13.58 43.48 -7.73
C LEU A 33 -13.63 44.13 -9.12
N GLU A 34 -14.82 44.37 -9.67
CA GLU A 34 -15.01 45.13 -10.91
C GLU A 34 -14.51 46.58 -10.78
N MET A 35 -14.83 47.22 -9.66
CA MET A 35 -14.27 48.53 -9.32
C MET A 35 -12.73 48.48 -9.21
N HIS A 36 -12.18 47.38 -8.69
CA HIS A 36 -10.73 47.19 -8.63
C HIS A 36 -10.11 47.03 -10.03
N PHE A 37 -10.73 46.29 -10.95
CA PHE A 37 -10.26 46.14 -12.33
C PHE A 37 -10.28 47.44 -13.13
N ALA A 38 -11.16 48.38 -12.79
CA ALA A 38 -11.20 49.69 -13.41
C ALA A 38 -9.95 50.54 -13.09
N VAL A 39 -9.31 50.29 -11.94
CA VAL A 39 -8.16 51.09 -11.45
C VAL A 39 -6.83 50.34 -11.60
N CYS A 40 -6.80 49.03 -11.38
CA CYS A 40 -5.59 48.22 -11.36
C CYS A 40 -5.35 47.48 -12.69
N GLN A 41 -4.42 47.99 -13.51
CA GLN A 41 -4.05 47.38 -14.79
C GLN A 41 -3.42 45.98 -14.63
N ASN A 42 -2.72 45.73 -13.53
CA ASN A 42 -2.10 44.43 -13.27
C ASN A 42 -3.14 43.31 -13.08
N CYS A 43 -4.16 43.57 -12.24
CA CYS A 43 -5.27 42.63 -12.04
C CYS A 43 -6.08 42.43 -13.32
N LYS A 44 -6.29 43.49 -14.10
CA LYS A 44 -6.96 43.40 -15.41
C LYS A 44 -6.16 42.56 -16.42
N ALA A 45 -4.83 42.68 -16.44
CA ALA A 45 -3.97 41.87 -17.29
C ALA A 45 -4.07 40.38 -16.91
N LYS A 46 -4.03 40.05 -15.61
CA LYS A 46 -4.19 38.67 -15.11
C LYS A 46 -5.56 38.07 -15.44
N LEU A 47 -6.64 38.85 -15.26
CA LEU A 47 -7.99 38.44 -15.66
C LEU A 47 -8.03 38.08 -17.15
N ASN A 48 -7.42 38.90 -18.01
CA ASN A 48 -7.37 38.64 -19.44
C ASN A 48 -6.52 37.42 -19.80
N GLU A 49 -5.43 37.16 -19.07
CA GLU A 49 -4.59 35.98 -19.26
C GLU A 49 -5.36 34.70 -18.91
N GLN A 50 -6.07 34.67 -17.78
CA GLN A 50 -6.90 33.55 -17.37
C GLN A 50 -8.08 33.33 -18.35
N LYS A 51 -8.74 34.41 -18.81
CA LYS A 51 -9.77 34.30 -19.86
C LYS A 51 -9.21 33.74 -21.17
N LYS A 52 -8.02 34.15 -21.60
CA LYS A 52 -7.37 33.60 -22.80
C LYS A 52 -7.06 32.11 -22.65
N LEU A 53 -6.62 31.68 -21.46
CA LEU A 53 -6.39 30.27 -21.18
C LEU A 53 -7.68 29.47 -21.30
N LEU A 54 -8.79 29.95 -20.71
CA LEU A 54 -10.09 29.30 -20.81
C LEU A 54 -10.57 29.22 -22.25
N CYS A 55 -10.50 30.32 -23.02
CA CYS A 55 -10.86 30.28 -24.43
C CYS A 55 -9.98 29.31 -25.24
N ALA A 56 -8.69 29.19 -24.91
CA ALA A 56 -7.80 28.23 -25.57
C ALA A 56 -8.12 26.78 -25.19
N LEU A 57 -8.53 26.56 -23.93
CA LEU A 57 -8.96 25.25 -23.44
C LEU A 57 -10.28 24.84 -24.10
N ASP A 58 -11.27 25.73 -24.14
CA ASP A 58 -12.55 25.50 -24.82
C ASP A 58 -12.33 25.17 -26.30
N PHE A 59 -11.48 25.93 -26.99
CA PHE A 59 -11.14 25.65 -28.38
C PHE A 59 -10.41 24.31 -28.58
N ALA A 60 -9.54 23.92 -27.63
CA ALA A 60 -8.87 22.63 -27.68
C ALA A 60 -9.85 21.48 -27.44
N LEU A 61 -10.76 21.63 -26.47
CA LEU A 61 -11.77 20.64 -26.12
C LEU A 61 -12.86 20.51 -27.18
N GLU A 62 -13.32 21.61 -27.79
CA GLU A 62 -14.28 21.57 -28.91
C GLU A 62 -13.68 20.96 -30.19
N ASN A 63 -12.36 21.08 -30.39
CA ASN A 63 -11.67 20.46 -31.53
C ASN A 63 -11.19 19.02 -31.26
N GLU A 64 -11.25 18.53 -30.01
CA GLU A 64 -11.12 17.12 -29.73
C GLU A 64 -12.39 16.42 -30.24
N ARG A 65 -12.33 15.99 -31.51
CA ARG A 65 -13.26 15.02 -32.11
C ARG A 65 -13.52 13.93 -31.08
N GLU A 66 -14.79 13.56 -30.88
CA GLU A 66 -15.21 12.44 -30.03
C GLU A 66 -14.18 11.32 -30.08
N VAL A 67 -13.30 11.28 -29.08
CA VAL A 67 -12.24 10.30 -29.01
C VAL A 67 -12.97 9.01 -28.65
N GLU A 68 -13.17 8.14 -29.64
CA GLU A 68 -13.75 6.82 -29.41
C GLU A 68 -12.90 6.12 -28.34
N LEU A 69 -13.44 6.03 -27.13
CA LEU A 69 -12.76 5.40 -26.02
C LEU A 69 -12.57 3.91 -26.39
N PRO A 70 -11.34 3.38 -26.35
CA PRO A 70 -11.13 1.95 -26.53
C PRO A 70 -12.02 1.18 -25.56
N GLU A 71 -12.68 0.10 -25.99
CA GLU A 71 -13.62 -0.68 -25.17
C GLU A 71 -13.02 -1.14 -23.82
N ASN A 72 -11.69 -1.23 -23.74
CA ASN A 72 -10.96 -1.67 -22.55
C ASN A 72 -10.30 -0.52 -21.77
N PHE A 73 -10.51 0.74 -22.13
CA PHE A 73 -9.88 1.89 -21.45
C PHE A 73 -10.20 1.90 -19.96
N THR A 74 -11.47 1.74 -19.59
CA THR A 74 -11.90 1.66 -18.19
C THR A 74 -11.20 0.53 -17.46
N LYS A 75 -11.11 -0.67 -18.07
CA LYS A 75 -10.43 -1.82 -17.46
C LYS A 75 -8.94 -1.57 -17.27
N VAL A 76 -8.27 -0.98 -18.27
CA VAL A 76 -6.84 -0.69 -18.21
C VAL A 76 -6.55 0.40 -17.19
N VAL A 77 -7.37 1.45 -17.13
CA VAL A 77 -7.19 2.54 -16.15
C VAL A 77 -7.46 2.06 -14.73
N VAL A 78 -8.52 1.27 -14.50
CA VAL A 78 -8.80 0.68 -13.18
C VAL A 78 -7.67 -0.26 -12.76
N ALA A 79 -7.29 -1.21 -13.62
CA ALA A 79 -6.20 -2.13 -13.32
C ALA A 79 -4.86 -1.40 -13.11
N THR A 80 -4.60 -0.32 -13.84
CA THR A 80 -3.40 0.49 -13.66
C THR A 80 -3.47 1.31 -12.37
N ALA A 81 -4.61 1.90 -12.03
CA ALA A 81 -4.78 2.64 -10.78
C ALA A 81 -4.64 1.72 -9.56
N GLU A 82 -5.24 0.52 -9.61
CA GLU A 82 -5.14 -0.50 -8.56
C GLU A 82 -3.76 -1.16 -8.47
N SER A 83 -3.08 -1.39 -9.59
CA SER A 83 -1.74 -2.00 -9.57
C SER A 83 -0.63 -0.98 -9.27
N LYS A 84 -0.86 0.30 -9.58
CA LYS A 84 0.11 1.39 -9.41
C LYS A 84 -0.08 2.18 -8.12
N VAL A 85 -0.96 1.75 -7.21
CA VAL A 85 -0.86 2.09 -5.77
C VAL A 85 0.34 1.39 -5.15
N SER A 86 1.54 1.72 -5.64
CA SER A 86 2.81 1.35 -5.03
C SER A 86 3.17 2.36 -3.94
N GLY A 87 2.27 2.61 -2.99
CA GLY A 87 2.52 3.52 -1.85
C GLY A 87 3.17 2.86 -0.63
N LEU A 88 3.45 1.56 -0.70
CA LEU A 88 3.99 0.78 0.44
C LEU A 88 5.24 -0.03 0.09
N ARG A 89 5.80 0.17 -1.11
CA ARG A 89 6.92 -0.64 -1.60
C ARG A 89 8.28 -0.12 -1.15
N ARG A 90 8.40 1.16 -0.78
CA ARG A 90 9.65 1.71 -0.26
C ARG A 90 9.80 1.39 1.23
N PRO A 91 10.94 0.86 1.68
CA PRO A 91 11.16 0.53 3.08
C PRO A 91 11.03 1.76 3.99
N GLN A 92 11.40 2.94 3.48
CA GLN A 92 11.26 4.21 4.21
C GLN A 92 9.80 4.65 4.42
N GLU A 93 8.89 4.30 3.51
CA GLU A 93 7.46 4.59 3.64
C GLU A 93 6.80 3.67 4.67
N ARG A 94 7.24 2.40 4.73
CA ARG A 94 6.77 1.45 5.75
C ARG A 94 7.06 1.91 7.18
N PHE A 95 8.23 2.52 7.41
CA PHE A 95 8.55 3.10 8.72
C PHE A 95 7.66 4.29 9.06
N LYS A 96 7.35 5.15 8.08
CA LYS A 96 6.42 6.27 8.29
C LYS A 96 5.01 5.78 8.61
N SER A 97 4.50 4.80 7.85
CA SER A 97 3.19 4.19 8.12
C SER A 97 3.16 3.48 9.47
N PHE A 98 4.20 2.74 9.83
CA PHE A 98 4.32 2.10 11.15
C PHE A 98 4.26 3.14 12.28
N PHE A 99 4.98 4.27 12.13
CA PHE A 99 4.95 5.34 13.11
C PHE A 99 3.55 5.95 13.27
N VAL A 100 2.85 6.20 12.16
CA VAL A 100 1.46 6.69 12.18
C VAL A 100 0.53 5.67 12.84
N CYS A 101 0.62 4.39 12.49
CA CYS A 101 -0.18 3.33 13.12
C CYS A 101 0.12 3.21 14.62
N ALA A 102 1.38 3.25 15.02
CA ALA A 102 1.78 3.20 16.42
C ALA A 102 1.26 4.42 17.21
N ALA A 103 1.33 5.61 16.63
CA ALA A 103 0.80 6.83 17.24
C ALA A 103 -0.73 6.77 17.39
N LEU A 104 -1.46 6.30 16.38
CA LEU A 104 -2.91 6.10 16.45
C LEU A 104 -3.30 5.04 17.48
N LEU A 105 -2.54 3.95 17.55
CA LEU A 105 -2.77 2.88 18.54
C LEU A 105 -2.52 3.41 19.95
N LEU A 106 -1.46 4.19 20.15
CA LEU A 106 -1.14 4.83 21.43
C LEU A 106 -2.23 5.84 21.84
N LEU A 107 -2.73 6.66 20.90
CA LEU A 107 -3.87 7.53 21.13
C LEU A 107 -5.14 6.74 21.47
N GLY A 108 -5.38 5.62 20.79
CA GLY A 108 -6.47 4.71 21.12
C GLY A 108 -6.36 4.18 22.54
N VAL A 109 -5.19 3.68 22.94
CA VAL A 109 -4.94 3.17 24.30
C VAL A 109 -5.12 4.26 25.36
N LEU A 110 -4.65 5.49 25.10
CA LEU A 110 -4.87 6.62 26.00
C LEU A 110 -6.36 7.01 26.08
N GLY A 111 -7.09 6.92 24.97
CA GLY A 111 -8.54 7.18 24.91
C GLY A 111 -9.41 6.12 25.58
N LEU A 112 -8.95 4.87 25.65
CA LEU A 112 -9.65 3.77 26.34
C LEU A 112 -9.62 3.88 27.88
N GLY A 113 -8.80 4.76 28.45
CA GLY A 113 -8.81 5.05 29.89
C GLY A 113 -8.64 3.80 30.77
N GLY A 114 -9.58 3.58 31.70
CA GLY A 114 -9.52 2.50 32.72
C GLY A 114 -9.68 1.08 32.16
N ASP A 115 -10.33 0.92 31.00
CA ASP A 115 -10.55 -0.38 30.35
C ASP A 115 -9.39 -0.81 29.45
N ALA A 116 -8.37 0.03 29.28
CA ALA A 116 -7.17 -0.34 28.52
C ALA A 116 -6.48 -1.57 29.12
N ARG A 117 -6.55 -1.76 30.44
CA ARG A 117 -5.87 -2.86 31.15
C ARG A 117 -6.46 -4.23 30.82
N THR A 118 -7.79 -4.34 30.67
CA THR A 118 -8.47 -5.59 30.32
C THR A 118 -8.21 -5.97 28.86
N VAL A 119 -8.20 -5.01 27.94
CA VAL A 119 -7.82 -5.25 26.55
C VAL A 119 -6.36 -5.70 26.44
N LEU A 120 -5.44 -4.99 27.12
CA LEU A 120 -4.02 -5.36 27.11
C LEU A 120 -3.80 -6.77 27.68
N GLN A 121 -4.46 -7.12 28.78
CA GLN A 121 -4.35 -8.45 29.39
C GLN A 121 -4.86 -9.56 28.46
N THR A 122 -5.92 -9.30 27.69
CA THR A 122 -6.42 -10.26 26.69
C THR A 122 -5.39 -10.48 25.58
N PHE A 123 -4.75 -9.41 25.10
CA PHE A 123 -3.66 -9.49 24.12
C PHE A 123 -2.46 -10.27 24.67
N TRP A 124 -2.03 -9.99 25.91
CA TRP A 124 -0.92 -10.71 26.55
C TRP A 124 -1.23 -12.20 26.71
N LYS A 125 -2.45 -12.55 27.16
CA LYS A 125 -2.88 -13.95 27.29
C LYS A 125 -2.88 -14.69 25.95
N ALA A 126 -3.32 -14.03 24.87
CA ALA A 126 -3.23 -14.59 23.53
C ALA A 126 -1.77 -14.82 23.12
N GLY A 127 -0.89 -13.86 23.40
CA GLY A 127 0.55 -13.98 23.18
C GLY A 127 1.17 -15.18 23.93
N ASP A 128 0.83 -15.35 25.21
CA ASP A 128 1.29 -16.47 26.02
C ASP A 128 0.83 -17.82 25.45
N GLN A 129 -0.41 -17.90 24.93
CA GLN A 129 -0.91 -19.12 24.27
C GLN A 129 -0.15 -19.41 22.97
N PHE A 130 0.12 -18.41 22.13
CA PHE A 130 0.93 -18.61 20.92
C PHE A 130 2.36 -19.02 21.24
N LEU A 131 2.98 -18.43 22.26
CA LEU A 131 4.31 -18.81 22.72
C LEU A 131 4.32 -20.24 23.28
N ALA A 132 3.30 -20.63 24.03
CA ALA A 132 3.18 -22.00 24.55
C ALA A 132 3.05 -23.03 23.41
N VAL A 133 2.21 -22.76 22.41
CA VAL A 133 2.05 -23.63 21.24
C VAL A 133 3.33 -23.67 20.40
N GLY A 134 3.96 -22.52 20.17
CA GLY A 134 5.23 -22.44 19.45
C GLY A 134 6.37 -23.17 20.16
N GLY A 135 6.45 -23.02 21.48
CA GLY A 135 7.41 -23.72 22.33
C GLY A 135 7.21 -25.23 22.31
N PHE A 136 5.96 -25.69 22.38
CA PHE A 136 5.63 -27.11 22.24
C PHE A 136 6.05 -27.67 20.87
N LEU A 137 5.75 -26.94 19.78
CA LEU A 137 6.14 -27.35 18.44
C LEU A 137 7.67 -27.42 18.29
N PHE A 138 8.38 -26.44 18.84
CA PHE A 138 9.84 -26.42 18.84
C PHE A 138 10.42 -27.61 19.60
N HIS A 139 9.92 -27.90 20.81
CA HIS A 139 10.33 -29.06 21.58
C HIS A 139 10.05 -30.37 20.83
N LEU A 140 8.88 -30.50 20.20
CA LEU A 140 8.53 -31.68 19.42
C LEU A 140 9.51 -31.89 18.24
N ILE A 141 9.84 -30.83 17.52
CA ILE A 141 10.82 -30.89 16.42
C ILE A 141 12.21 -31.24 16.95
N TYR A 142 12.61 -30.64 18.07
CA TYR A 142 13.91 -30.86 18.69
C TYR A 142 14.06 -32.32 19.17
N ASP A 143 13.09 -32.83 19.91
CA ASP A 143 13.09 -34.20 20.41
C ASP A 143 13.02 -35.22 19.26
N PHE A 144 12.21 -34.94 18.23
CA PHE A 144 12.17 -35.76 17.03
C PHE A 144 13.51 -35.78 16.29
N ALA A 145 14.17 -34.63 16.15
CA ALA A 145 15.47 -34.53 15.50
C ALA A 145 16.55 -35.29 16.28
N ILE A 146 16.58 -35.18 17.62
CA ILE A 146 17.51 -35.93 18.47
C ILE A 146 17.24 -37.44 18.37
N GLY A 147 15.98 -37.86 18.51
CA GLY A 147 15.61 -39.27 18.39
C GLY A 147 16.03 -39.85 17.04
N THR A 148 15.75 -39.11 15.96
CA THR A 148 16.17 -39.47 14.60
C THR A 148 17.69 -39.56 14.48
N ALA A 149 18.44 -38.61 15.03
CA ALA A 149 19.89 -38.60 15.00
C ALA A 149 20.50 -39.79 15.76
N ILE A 150 19.93 -40.16 16.92
CA ILE A 150 20.36 -41.32 17.69
C ILE A 150 20.10 -42.62 16.92
N ILE A 151 18.91 -42.77 16.32
CA ILE A 151 18.58 -43.94 15.48
C ILE A 151 19.53 -44.02 14.29
N LEU A 152 19.76 -42.90 13.58
CA LEU A 152 20.66 -42.85 12.43
C LEU A 152 22.10 -43.19 12.82
N ARG A 153 22.57 -42.72 13.98
CA ARG A 153 23.89 -43.05 14.52
C ARG A 153 23.99 -44.54 14.87
N SER A 154 22.96 -45.11 15.49
CA SER A 154 22.90 -46.53 15.85
C SER A 154 22.90 -47.42 14.60
N LEU A 155 22.07 -47.08 13.62
CA LEU A 155 22.03 -47.75 12.32
C LEU A 155 23.37 -47.62 11.60
N SER A 156 23.97 -46.44 11.56
CA SER A 156 25.30 -46.23 10.96
C SER A 156 26.34 -47.16 11.59
N HIS A 157 26.36 -47.30 12.92
CA HIS A 157 27.29 -48.20 13.60
C HIS A 157 27.06 -49.68 13.23
N GLN A 158 25.82 -50.13 13.01
CA GLN A 158 25.55 -51.51 12.56
C GLN A 158 25.79 -51.71 11.06
N ILE A 159 25.52 -50.68 10.27
CA ILE A 159 25.62 -50.69 8.81
C ILE A 159 27.08 -50.68 8.33
N VAL A 160 27.98 -49.99 9.05
CA VAL A 160 29.42 -49.97 8.71
C VAL A 160 30.04 -51.38 8.79
N PHE A 161 29.43 -52.33 9.50
CA PHE A 161 29.88 -53.72 9.55
C PHE A 161 29.26 -54.66 8.50
N ASN A 162 28.25 -54.22 7.72
CA ASN A 162 27.59 -55.09 6.73
C ASN A 162 27.30 -54.36 5.42
N SER A 163 28.28 -54.38 4.52
CA SER A 163 28.24 -53.76 3.17
C SER A 163 27.06 -54.23 2.31
N ALA A 164 26.53 -55.43 2.56
CA ALA A 164 25.37 -55.97 1.84
C ALA A 164 24.07 -55.19 2.12
N VAL A 165 23.87 -54.72 3.35
CA VAL A 165 22.63 -54.02 3.75
C VAL A 165 22.56 -52.63 3.11
N LEU A 166 23.70 -51.92 3.04
CA LEU A 166 23.79 -50.63 2.32
C LEU A 166 23.45 -50.79 0.85
N PHE A 167 23.96 -51.84 0.20
CA PHE A 167 23.73 -52.08 -1.21
C PHE A 167 22.24 -52.33 -1.50
N VAL A 168 21.57 -53.12 -0.66
CA VAL A 168 20.11 -53.37 -0.78
C VAL A 168 19.31 -52.09 -0.56
N PHE A 169 19.68 -51.27 0.43
CA PHE A 169 18.97 -50.03 0.73
C PHE A 169 19.12 -48.99 -0.39
N PHE A 170 20.34 -48.76 -0.88
CA PHE A 170 20.59 -47.85 -2.01
C PHE A 170 19.93 -48.35 -3.31
N SER A 171 19.97 -49.65 -3.57
CA SER A 171 19.29 -50.25 -4.72
C SER A 171 17.77 -50.04 -4.64
N GLY A 172 17.15 -50.29 -3.48
CA GLY A 172 15.73 -50.04 -3.26
C GLY A 172 15.34 -48.57 -3.41
N PHE A 173 16.14 -47.66 -2.85
CA PHE A 173 15.92 -46.22 -2.99
C PHE A 173 16.04 -45.76 -4.44
N PHE A 174 17.03 -46.28 -5.18
CA PHE A 174 17.23 -45.99 -6.59
C PHE A 174 16.05 -46.47 -7.46
N LEU A 175 15.56 -47.69 -7.21
CA LEU A 175 14.37 -48.22 -7.90
C LEU A 175 13.11 -47.40 -7.59
N PHE A 176 12.93 -46.96 -6.34
CA PHE A 176 11.82 -46.10 -5.95
C PHE A 176 11.91 -44.70 -6.60
N ALA A 177 13.11 -44.11 -6.64
CA ALA A 177 13.35 -42.84 -7.32
C ALA A 177 13.04 -42.96 -8.82
N LEU A 178 13.52 -44.00 -9.50
CA LEU A 178 13.18 -44.27 -10.91
C LEU A 178 11.68 -44.44 -11.13
N PHE A 179 10.98 -45.15 -10.23
CA PHE A 179 9.53 -45.33 -10.32
C PHE A 179 8.77 -44.01 -10.21
N THR A 180 9.14 -43.17 -9.25
CA THR A 180 8.52 -41.85 -9.06
C THR A 180 8.84 -40.91 -10.23
N PHE A 181 10.07 -40.91 -10.74
CA PHE A 181 10.47 -40.13 -11.91
C PHE A 181 9.72 -40.56 -13.18
N SER A 182 9.60 -41.88 -13.40
CA SER A 182 8.82 -42.45 -14.49
C SER A 182 7.36 -42.01 -14.42
N ARG A 183 6.74 -42.08 -13.24
CA ARG A 183 5.37 -41.58 -13.04
C ARG A 183 5.24 -40.08 -13.28
N LEU A 184 6.23 -39.29 -12.90
CA LEU A 184 6.20 -37.84 -13.05
C LEU A 184 6.31 -37.44 -14.54
N ILE A 185 7.18 -38.11 -15.30
CA ILE A 185 7.29 -37.94 -16.76
C ILE A 185 5.99 -38.33 -17.46
N VAL A 186 5.41 -39.49 -17.14
CA VAL A 186 4.12 -39.93 -17.73
C VAL A 186 3.00 -38.94 -17.42
N ARG A 187 3.00 -38.34 -16.21
CA ARG A 187 2.01 -37.31 -15.84
C ARG A 187 2.21 -36.01 -16.62
N ASN A 188 3.46 -35.59 -16.82
CA ASN A 188 3.78 -34.37 -17.55
C ASN A 188 3.56 -34.49 -19.06
N ASN A 189 3.67 -35.69 -19.63
CA ASN A 189 3.40 -35.93 -21.07
C ASN A 189 1.91 -36.15 -21.40
N ARG A 190 1.03 -36.21 -20.40
CA ARG A 190 -0.43 -36.33 -20.56
C ARG A 190 -1.19 -35.02 -20.31
N ALA A 191 -0.51 -33.97 -19.85
CA ALA A 191 -1.05 -32.62 -19.67
C ALA A 191 -0.68 -31.75 -20.86
#